data_AF-A0A8T4LV48-F1
#
_entry.id   AF-A0A8T4LV48-F1
#
_cell.length_a   1.000
_cell.length_b   1.000
_cell.length_c   1.000
_cell.angle_alpha   90.00
_cell.angle_beta   90.00
_cell.angle_gamma   90.00
#
_symmetry.space_group_name_H-M   'P 1'
#
loop_
_entity.id
_entity.type
_entity.pdbx_description
1 polymer ?
#
loop_
_entity_poly.entity_id
_entity_poly.type
_entity_poly.pdbx_seq_one_letter_code
_entity_poly.pdbx_strand_id
1 'polypeptide(L)'
;MKISGAQTYYQHIKNISVRFAAKPLGNVVFGPSPPNVFVGREGYPNVFVGPLVSVDETVDPSLSDSPAKWTSMGYEQIISLRASMARGMKKHAVRKTSSKPEFHISFSSYTAPMGPAGAMEKMRLTENPVIPKKVDELAEEKVKVRDAVPELVKAGFDYYYMQKLLSAGVLGEKKKLVPTRWSITGTDKILADHYLEKVKESPQIDSPTLYSHEHFDNHYEILLLPGGWEFEQFEAWSPGSAWKTNATVAHEYEPFSGRSDYAESEGGGY
;
A
#
# COMPACT_ATOMS: atom_id res chain seq x y z
N MET A 1 19.82 1.84 24.56
CA MET A 1 18.95 2.21 23.44
C MET A 1 17.56 1.66 23.75
N LYS A 2 16.54 2.52 23.92
CA LYS A 2 15.22 2.08 24.45
C LYS A 2 14.49 1.26 23.40
N ILE A 3 14.12 0.03 23.77
CA ILE A 3 13.26 -0.91 23.05
C ILE A 3 11.79 -0.44 23.14
N SER A 4 11.52 0.87 23.02
CA SER A 4 10.21 1.43 23.36
C SER A 4 9.19 1.25 22.22
N GLY A 5 9.58 1.43 20.96
CA GLY A 5 8.64 1.44 19.83
C GLY A 5 7.91 0.12 19.60
N ALA A 6 8.63 -0.99 19.50
CA ALA A 6 8.03 -2.32 19.30
C ALA A 6 7.13 -2.75 20.48
N GLN A 7 7.58 -2.50 21.72
CA GLN A 7 6.79 -2.78 22.92
C GLN A 7 5.49 -1.96 22.92
N THR A 8 5.57 -0.68 22.54
CA THR A 8 4.45 0.26 22.47
C THR A 8 3.45 -0.15 21.38
N TYR A 9 3.94 -0.56 20.20
CA TYR A 9 3.13 -1.11 19.12
C TYR A 9 2.33 -2.36 19.54
N TYR A 10 2.98 -3.33 20.19
CA TYR A 10 2.29 -4.54 20.68
C TYR A 10 1.27 -4.23 21.78
N GLN A 11 1.52 -3.26 22.65
CA GLN A 11 0.57 -2.83 23.68
C GLN A 11 -0.65 -2.12 23.07
N HIS A 12 -0.44 -1.23 22.09
CA HIS A 12 -1.54 -0.60 21.36
C HIS A 12 -2.40 -1.65 20.63
N ILE A 13 -1.76 -2.62 19.97
CA ILE A 13 -2.47 -3.73 19.32
C ILE A 13 -3.30 -4.53 20.31
N LYS A 14 -2.76 -4.89 21.48
CA LYS A 14 -3.51 -5.64 22.49
C LYS A 14 -4.75 -4.86 22.95
N ASN A 15 -4.61 -3.57 23.22
CA ASN A 15 -5.72 -2.71 23.63
C ASN A 15 -6.79 -2.55 22.55
N ILE A 16 -6.38 -2.44 21.29
CA ILE A 16 -7.29 -2.34 20.13
C ILE A 16 -8.00 -3.68 19.87
N SER A 17 -7.28 -4.79 20.00
CA SER A 17 -7.85 -6.14 19.86
C SER A 17 -8.98 -6.36 20.87
N VAL A 18 -8.83 -5.87 22.10
CA VAL A 18 -9.89 -5.93 23.13
C VAL A 18 -11.12 -5.10 22.75
N ARG A 19 -10.95 -3.92 22.11
CA ARG A 19 -12.06 -3.07 21.68
C ARG A 19 -12.89 -3.68 20.55
N PHE A 20 -12.25 -4.31 19.57
CA PHE A 20 -12.93 -4.88 18.39
C PHE A 20 -13.31 -6.36 18.54
N ALA A 21 -12.67 -7.13 19.42
CA ALA A 21 -13.07 -8.51 19.74
C ALA A 21 -14.43 -8.61 20.46
N ALA A 22 -14.93 -7.50 21.00
CA ALA A 22 -16.17 -7.48 21.79
C ALA A 22 -17.47 -7.45 20.94
N LYS A 23 -17.41 -7.23 19.62
CA LYS A 23 -18.58 -7.26 18.74
C LYS A 23 -18.56 -8.51 17.85
N PRO A 24 -19.44 -9.51 18.09
CA PRO A 24 -19.62 -10.59 17.13
C PRO A 24 -20.14 -9.99 15.82
N LEU A 25 -19.37 -10.15 14.74
CA LEU A 25 -19.86 -9.83 13.41
C LEU A 25 -20.88 -10.88 12.99
N GLY A 26 -22.08 -10.41 12.61
CA GLY A 26 -23.09 -11.27 12.02
C GLY A 26 -22.75 -11.66 10.58
N ASN A 27 -23.66 -12.38 9.92
CA ASN A 27 -23.52 -12.78 8.51
C ASN A 27 -23.61 -11.59 7.53
N VAL A 28 -23.92 -10.39 8.02
CA VAL A 28 -24.01 -9.16 7.24
C VAL A 28 -23.15 -8.12 7.93
N VAL A 29 -22.23 -7.52 7.17
CA VAL A 29 -21.41 -6.39 7.60
C VAL A 29 -21.82 -5.19 6.75
N PHE A 30 -22.20 -4.11 7.41
CA PHE A 30 -22.57 -2.85 6.78
C PHE A 30 -21.68 -1.75 7.37
N GLY A 31 -21.21 -0.84 6.51
CA GLY A 31 -20.40 0.28 6.94
C GLY A 31 -19.65 0.95 5.78
N PRO A 32 -18.93 2.05 6.06
CA PRO A 32 -18.12 2.76 5.08
C PRO A 32 -17.04 1.86 4.48
N SER A 33 -16.84 1.95 3.17
CA SER A 33 -15.79 1.23 2.44
C SER A 33 -14.93 2.25 1.69
N PRO A 34 -13.59 2.17 1.74
CA PRO A 34 -12.77 2.90 0.80
C PRO A 34 -13.12 2.47 -0.63
N PRO A 35 -12.89 3.33 -1.64
CA PRO A 35 -13.05 2.97 -3.05
C PRO A 35 -11.92 2.06 -3.54
N ASN A 36 -11.52 1.06 -2.75
CA ASN A 36 -10.48 0.09 -3.09
C ASN A 36 -11.03 -1.34 -2.98
N VAL A 37 -10.65 -2.15 -3.96
CA VAL A 37 -10.89 -3.60 -3.96
C VAL A 37 -9.54 -4.26 -3.79
N PHE A 38 -9.40 -5.04 -2.72
CA PHE A 38 -8.19 -5.83 -2.55
C PHE A 38 -8.13 -6.93 -3.60
N VAL A 39 -6.96 -7.11 -4.20
CA VAL A 39 -6.68 -8.19 -5.14
C VAL A 39 -5.43 -8.94 -4.66
N GLY A 40 -5.62 -10.16 -4.20
CA GLY A 40 -4.52 -11.03 -3.77
C GLY A 40 -3.61 -11.46 -4.90
N ARG A 41 -2.42 -11.97 -4.57
CA ARG A 41 -1.48 -12.59 -5.52
C ARG A 41 -1.50 -14.12 -5.49
N GLU A 42 -1.82 -14.68 -4.33
CA GLU A 42 -1.77 -16.12 -4.08
C GLU A 42 -2.80 -16.83 -4.96
N GLY A 43 -2.37 -17.87 -5.68
CA GLY A 43 -3.22 -18.65 -6.56
C GLY A 43 -3.51 -18.04 -7.93
N TYR A 44 -2.82 -16.95 -8.32
CA TYR A 44 -3.00 -16.31 -9.65
C TYR A 44 -2.98 -17.34 -10.80
N PRO A 45 -3.95 -17.31 -11.74
CA PRO A 45 -4.95 -16.25 -11.97
C PRO A 45 -6.23 -16.36 -11.11
N ASN A 46 -6.31 -17.29 -10.17
CA ASN A 46 -7.41 -17.47 -9.22
C ASN A 46 -7.08 -16.82 -7.87
N VAL A 47 -7.37 -15.54 -7.75
CA VAL A 47 -6.97 -14.71 -6.60
C VAL A 47 -8.14 -14.39 -5.70
N PHE A 48 -7.87 -14.16 -4.42
CA PHE A 48 -8.89 -13.60 -3.53
C PHE A 48 -9.10 -12.13 -3.84
N VAL A 49 -10.35 -11.75 -4.05
CA VAL A 49 -10.75 -10.35 -4.26
C VAL A 49 -11.87 -9.97 -3.32
N GLY A 50 -11.92 -8.71 -2.91
CA GLY A 50 -13.10 -8.19 -2.23
C GLY A 50 -12.89 -6.86 -1.53
N PRO A 51 -14.00 -6.26 -1.08
CA PRO A 51 -13.99 -4.94 -0.48
C PRO A 51 -13.42 -4.98 0.94
N LEU A 52 -12.96 -3.81 1.37
CA LEU A 52 -12.73 -3.51 2.77
C LEU A 52 -13.93 -2.73 3.29
N VAL A 53 -14.50 -3.12 4.43
CA VAL A 53 -15.65 -2.44 5.03
C VAL A 53 -15.30 -2.15 6.48
N SER A 54 -15.45 -0.90 6.91
CA SER A 54 -15.31 -0.53 8.30
C SER A 54 -16.46 -1.12 9.12
N VAL A 55 -16.14 -1.76 10.24
CA VAL A 55 -17.14 -2.20 11.24
C VAL A 55 -17.55 -1.04 12.17
N ASP A 56 -16.88 0.10 12.04
CA ASP A 56 -17.19 1.37 12.69
C ASP A 56 -17.75 2.36 11.67
N GLU A 57 -19.04 2.67 11.78
CA GLU A 57 -19.76 3.55 10.86
C GLU A 57 -19.30 5.01 10.93
N THR A 58 -18.56 5.40 11.97
CA THR A 58 -18.05 6.76 12.14
C THR A 58 -16.75 7.03 11.38
N VAL A 59 -16.12 5.97 10.84
CA VAL A 59 -14.87 6.07 10.08
C VAL A 59 -15.12 6.77 8.74
N ASP A 60 -14.36 7.84 8.48
CA ASP A 60 -14.30 8.43 7.14
C ASP A 60 -13.62 7.44 6.17
N PRO A 61 -14.35 6.93 5.14
CA PRO A 61 -13.78 6.01 4.17
C PRO A 61 -12.62 6.63 3.38
N SER A 62 -12.58 7.96 3.26
CA SER A 62 -11.50 8.71 2.60
C SER A 62 -10.16 8.63 3.35
N LEU A 63 -10.19 8.26 4.63
CA LEU A 63 -9.01 8.04 5.47
C LEU A 63 -8.63 6.57 5.53
N SER A 64 -9.60 5.65 5.52
CA SER A 64 -9.40 4.21 5.77
C SER A 64 -8.39 3.50 4.85
N ASP A 65 -8.09 4.08 3.68
CA ASP A 65 -7.12 3.57 2.71
C ASP A 65 -6.41 4.72 1.95
N SER A 66 -5.89 5.70 2.70
CA SER A 66 -5.13 6.83 2.17
C SER A 66 -3.84 7.05 2.97
N PRO A 67 -2.78 6.27 2.68
CA PRO A 67 -1.53 6.38 3.44
C PRO A 67 -0.88 7.77 3.38
N ALA A 68 -1.08 8.52 2.29
CA ALA A 68 -0.64 9.92 2.19
C ALA A 68 -1.18 10.78 3.35
N LYS A 69 -2.45 10.59 3.75
CA LYS A 69 -3.06 11.33 4.86
C LYS A 69 -2.58 10.85 6.24
N TRP A 70 -2.14 9.59 6.33
CA TRP A 70 -1.70 8.97 7.59
C TRP A 70 -0.36 9.50 8.09
N THR A 71 0.46 10.11 7.23
CA THR A 71 1.72 10.76 7.60
C THR A 71 1.57 11.80 8.72
N SER A 72 0.37 12.38 8.86
CA SER A 72 0.02 13.34 9.92
C SER A 72 -0.72 12.72 11.12
N MET A 73 -0.97 11.42 11.09
CA MET A 73 -1.74 10.70 12.13
C MET A 73 -0.83 9.99 13.14
N GLY A 74 -1.34 9.77 14.35
CA GLY A 74 -0.65 8.94 15.34
C GLY A 74 -0.78 7.45 15.06
N TYR A 75 0.20 6.66 15.51
CA TYR A 75 0.19 5.19 15.37
C TYR A 75 -1.10 4.53 15.86
N GLU A 76 -1.58 4.93 17.04
CA GLU A 76 -2.81 4.38 17.61
C GLU A 76 -4.02 4.60 16.69
N GLN A 77 -4.10 5.78 16.07
CA GLN A 77 -5.18 6.12 15.16
C GLN A 77 -5.12 5.26 13.90
N ILE A 78 -3.92 5.08 13.32
CA ILE A 78 -3.73 4.25 12.13
C ILE A 78 -4.06 2.77 12.44
N ILE A 79 -3.56 2.23 13.55
CA ILE A 79 -3.82 0.84 13.95
C ILE A 79 -5.31 0.66 14.24
N SER A 80 -5.96 1.59 14.94
CA SER A 80 -7.39 1.52 15.24
C SER A 80 -8.22 1.57 13.97
N LEU A 81 -7.87 2.49 13.06
CA LEU A 81 -8.51 2.62 11.75
C LEU A 81 -8.40 1.31 10.96
N ARG A 82 -7.20 0.73 10.84
CA ARG A 82 -6.97 -0.51 10.06
C ARG A 82 -7.55 -1.75 10.72
N ALA A 83 -7.53 -1.84 12.05
CA ALA A 83 -8.17 -2.92 12.80
C ALA A 83 -9.70 -2.90 12.71
N SER A 84 -10.30 -1.72 12.49
CA SER A 84 -11.74 -1.60 12.26
C SER A 84 -12.18 -2.10 10.88
N MET A 85 -11.25 -2.34 9.94
CA MET A 85 -11.59 -2.76 8.59
C MET A 85 -11.77 -4.27 8.52
N ALA A 86 -12.99 -4.72 8.23
CA ALA A 86 -13.31 -6.08 7.85
C ALA A 86 -13.08 -6.31 6.35
N ARG A 87 -12.58 -7.50 5.97
CA ARG A 87 -12.27 -7.86 4.59
C ARG A 87 -13.19 -8.97 4.09
N GLY A 88 -14.04 -8.65 3.13
CA GLY A 88 -14.73 -9.66 2.32
C GLY A 88 -13.77 -10.29 1.31
N MET A 89 -13.78 -11.61 1.14
CA MET A 89 -12.90 -12.32 0.21
C MET A 89 -13.68 -13.22 -0.73
N LYS A 90 -13.35 -13.28 -2.01
CA LYS A 90 -13.98 -14.24 -2.92
C LYS A 90 -12.89 -14.72 -3.85
N LYS A 91 -12.67 -16.04 -3.93
CA LYS A 91 -11.74 -16.57 -4.93
C LYS A 91 -12.28 -16.25 -6.29
N HIS A 92 -11.73 -15.27 -6.97
CA HIS A 92 -12.05 -14.91 -8.34
C HIS A 92 -10.87 -15.38 -9.17
N ALA A 93 -11.10 -16.38 -10.03
CA ALA A 93 -10.38 -16.34 -11.29
C ALA A 93 -10.56 -14.92 -11.78
N VAL A 94 -9.52 -14.32 -12.33
CA VAL A 94 -9.66 -13.13 -13.17
C VAL A 94 -10.75 -13.37 -14.29
N ARG A 95 -11.35 -14.59 -14.35
CA ARG A 95 -12.55 -15.01 -15.08
C ARG A 95 -13.77 -15.69 -14.31
N LYS A 96 -13.82 -16.04 -12.98
CA LYS A 96 -15.02 -16.52 -12.13
C LYS A 96 -14.70 -17.28 -10.78
N THR A 97 -15.68 -17.44 -9.84
CA THR A 97 -15.52 -17.67 -8.35
C THR A 97 -16.47 -18.64 -7.55
N SER A 98 -16.09 -19.21 -6.37
CA SER A 98 -16.36 -18.74 -4.94
C SER A 98 -16.47 -19.76 -3.75
N SER A 99 -16.34 -19.30 -2.47
CA SER A 99 -16.65 -19.96 -1.14
C SER A 99 -16.85 -18.93 0.05
N LYS A 100 -16.99 -19.35 1.35
CA LYS A 100 -17.54 -18.64 2.60
C LYS A 100 -16.54 -18.08 3.69
N PRO A 101 -16.96 -17.14 4.61
CA PRO A 101 -16.12 -16.41 5.59
C PRO A 101 -15.88 -17.00 6.98
N GLU A 102 -14.71 -16.65 7.55
CA GLU A 102 -14.28 -16.92 8.94
C GLU A 102 -13.45 -15.77 9.54
N PHE A 103 -13.76 -15.38 10.77
CA PHE A 103 -13.15 -14.24 11.49
C PHE A 103 -11.74 -14.57 11.99
N HIS A 104 -10.73 -13.87 11.48
CA HIS A 104 -9.35 -13.94 11.99
C HIS A 104 -8.66 -12.56 11.88
N ILE A 105 -8.03 -12.10 12.98
CA ILE A 105 -7.10 -10.96 12.96
C ILE A 105 -5.71 -11.53 12.74
N SER A 106 -5.14 -11.32 11.55
CA SER A 106 -3.77 -11.76 11.25
C SER A 106 -2.78 -10.64 11.52
N PHE A 107 -1.78 -10.92 12.34
CA PHE A 107 -0.59 -10.10 12.46
C PHE A 107 0.48 -10.70 11.55
N SER A 108 0.82 -9.97 10.48
CA SER A 108 1.90 -10.35 9.56
C SER A 108 2.98 -9.30 9.60
N SER A 109 4.20 -9.73 9.35
CA SER A 109 5.35 -8.86 9.08
C SER A 109 5.27 -8.08 7.79
N TYR A 110 4.31 -8.41 6.92
CA TYR A 110 4.21 -7.83 5.58
C TYR A 110 2.83 -7.21 5.31
N THR A 111 1.89 -7.30 6.25
CA THR A 111 0.55 -6.72 6.11
C THR A 111 0.20 -5.91 7.34
N ALA A 112 -0.28 -4.68 7.13
CA ALA A 112 -0.87 -3.86 8.17
C ALA A 112 -1.88 -4.68 9.01
N PRO A 113 -2.03 -4.38 10.31
CA PRO A 113 -3.03 -5.06 11.14
C PRO A 113 -4.40 -4.86 10.49
N MET A 114 -4.99 -5.97 10.06
CA MET A 114 -6.30 -5.97 9.45
C MET A 114 -7.30 -6.47 10.48
N GLY A 115 -8.49 -5.89 10.46
CA GLY A 115 -9.65 -6.50 11.09
C GLY A 115 -10.02 -7.82 10.42
N PRO A 116 -11.19 -8.37 10.78
CA PRO A 116 -11.57 -9.72 10.43
C PRO A 116 -11.71 -9.91 8.92
N ALA A 117 -11.08 -10.96 8.41
CA ALA A 117 -11.33 -11.40 7.03
C ALA A 117 -12.49 -12.38 6.98
N GLY A 118 -12.96 -12.68 5.77
CA GLY A 118 -13.87 -13.77 5.54
C GLY A 118 -14.40 -13.75 4.11
N ALA A 119 -14.65 -14.92 3.52
CA ALA A 119 -15.23 -14.99 2.22
C ALA A 119 -16.67 -14.44 2.06
N MET A 120 -16.99 -14.00 0.86
CA MET A 120 -18.12 -13.14 0.58
C MET A 120 -19.00 -13.77 -0.49
N GLU A 121 -20.25 -14.08 -0.12
CA GLU A 121 -21.22 -14.61 -1.07
C GLU A 121 -21.76 -13.51 -1.97
N LYS A 122 -22.21 -12.40 -1.36
CA LYS A 122 -22.86 -11.27 -2.02
C LYS A 122 -22.30 -9.93 -1.51
N MET A 123 -22.09 -9.01 -2.45
CA MET A 123 -21.77 -7.60 -2.19
C MET A 123 -22.90 -6.75 -2.76
N ARG A 124 -23.31 -5.70 -2.05
CA ARG A 124 -24.24 -4.68 -2.55
C ARG A 124 -23.62 -3.31 -2.31
N LEU A 125 -23.48 -2.54 -3.37
CA LEU A 125 -23.15 -1.12 -3.26
C LEU A 125 -24.43 -0.37 -2.92
N THR A 126 -24.39 0.44 -1.87
CA THR A 126 -25.51 1.30 -1.47
C THR A 126 -25.40 2.71 -2.04
N GLU A 127 -24.21 3.07 -2.54
CA GLU A 127 -23.92 4.36 -3.14
C GLU A 127 -23.06 4.17 -4.40
N ASN A 128 -23.19 5.11 -5.34
CA ASN A 128 -22.38 5.10 -6.55
C ASN A 128 -21.02 5.74 -6.27
N PRO A 129 -19.90 5.05 -6.57
CA PRO A 129 -18.59 5.66 -6.47
C PRO A 129 -18.48 6.78 -7.51
N VAL A 130 -18.01 7.95 -7.07
CA VAL A 130 -17.74 9.08 -7.97
C VAL A 130 -16.41 8.81 -8.68
N ILE A 131 -16.45 8.63 -10.00
CA ILE A 131 -15.25 8.50 -10.83
C ILE A 131 -14.89 9.89 -11.39
N PRO A 132 -13.67 10.40 -11.12
CA PRO A 132 -13.23 11.67 -11.69
C PRO A 132 -13.20 11.62 -13.22
N LYS A 133 -13.62 12.70 -13.89
CA LYS A 133 -13.74 12.76 -15.36
C LYS A 133 -12.47 12.32 -16.10
N LYS A 134 -11.30 12.77 -15.65
CA LYS A 134 -10.02 12.41 -16.26
C LYS A 134 -9.72 10.91 -16.19
N VAL A 135 -10.14 10.25 -15.11
CA VAL A 135 -9.98 8.81 -14.94
C VAL A 135 -10.92 8.06 -15.89
N ASP A 136 -12.16 8.55 -16.01
CA ASP A 136 -13.17 7.97 -16.88
C ASP A 136 -12.73 8.06 -18.36
N GLU A 137 -12.26 9.24 -18.79
CA GLU A 137 -11.67 9.46 -20.12
C GLU A 137 -10.55 8.45 -20.43
N LEU A 138 -9.53 8.35 -19.57
CA LEU A 138 -8.40 7.42 -19.77
C LEU A 138 -8.84 5.95 -19.76
N ALA A 139 -9.87 5.62 -18.98
CA ALA A 139 -10.43 4.28 -18.94
C ALA A 139 -11.17 3.95 -20.25
N GLU A 140 -11.88 4.89 -20.87
CA GLU A 140 -12.59 4.70 -22.13
C GLU A 140 -11.65 4.62 -23.33
N GLU A 141 -10.62 5.47 -23.37
CA GLU A 141 -9.62 5.53 -24.44
C GLU A 141 -8.72 4.29 -24.52
N LYS A 142 -8.72 3.44 -23.46
CA LYS A 142 -7.93 2.21 -23.39
C LYS A 142 -6.43 2.46 -23.59
N VAL A 143 -5.93 3.60 -23.12
CA VAL A 143 -4.50 3.94 -23.19
C VAL A 143 -3.63 2.94 -22.42
N LYS A 144 -2.36 2.84 -22.78
CA LYS A 144 -1.39 2.03 -22.03
C LYS A 144 -1.19 2.64 -20.65
N VAL A 145 -1.05 1.78 -19.64
CA VAL A 145 -0.85 2.21 -18.24
C VAL A 145 0.38 3.12 -18.09
N ARG A 146 1.46 2.81 -18.83
CA ARG A 146 2.70 3.61 -18.85
C ARG A 146 2.48 5.07 -19.30
N ASP A 147 1.47 5.30 -20.14
CA ASP A 147 1.14 6.62 -20.69
C ASP A 147 0.06 7.31 -19.83
N ALA A 148 -0.88 6.53 -19.28
CA ALA A 148 -1.96 7.00 -18.42
C ALA A 148 -1.48 7.53 -17.06
N VAL A 149 -0.52 6.85 -16.43
CA VAL A 149 -0.02 7.20 -15.08
C VAL A 149 0.60 8.61 -15.06
N PRO A 150 1.51 8.98 -15.98
CA PRO A 150 2.02 10.36 -16.05
C PRO A 150 0.93 11.43 -16.27
N GLU A 151 -0.14 11.13 -17.01
CA GLU A 151 -1.25 12.06 -17.18
C GLU A 151 -2.05 12.26 -15.90
N LEU A 152 -2.25 11.20 -15.11
CA LEU A 152 -2.91 11.28 -13.81
C LEU A 152 -2.08 12.09 -12.82
N VAL A 153 -0.75 11.93 -12.81
CA VAL A 153 0.16 12.77 -12.03
C VAL A 153 -0.01 14.24 -12.38
N LYS A 154 0.02 14.57 -13.69
CA LYS A 154 -0.15 15.96 -14.16
C LYS A 154 -1.52 16.54 -13.77
N ALA A 155 -2.54 15.71 -13.69
CA ALA A 155 -3.88 16.08 -13.24
C ALA A 155 -4.02 16.15 -11.70
N GLY A 156 -2.93 15.92 -10.95
CA GLY A 156 -2.89 16.08 -9.49
C GLY A 156 -3.36 14.86 -8.70
N PHE A 157 -3.49 13.69 -9.34
CA PHE A 157 -3.84 12.46 -8.63
C PHE A 157 -2.63 11.90 -7.86
N ASP A 158 -2.90 11.42 -6.65
CA ASP A 158 -1.85 10.88 -5.78
C ASP A 158 -1.39 9.48 -6.18
N TYR A 159 -0.19 9.14 -5.70
CA TYR A 159 0.46 7.85 -5.88
C TYR A 159 -0.45 6.64 -5.58
N TYR A 160 -1.11 6.66 -4.43
CA TYR A 160 -1.95 5.55 -3.95
C TYR A 160 -3.23 5.41 -4.80
N TYR A 161 -3.73 6.51 -5.36
CA TYR A 161 -4.88 6.49 -6.24
C TYR A 161 -4.57 5.76 -7.55
N MET A 162 -3.40 5.98 -8.14
CA MET A 162 -2.97 5.27 -9.34
C MET A 162 -2.81 3.76 -9.09
N GLN A 163 -2.25 3.36 -7.94
CA GLN A 163 -2.19 1.95 -7.55
C GLN A 163 -3.58 1.30 -7.47
N LYS A 164 -4.57 2.01 -6.91
CA LYS A 164 -5.95 1.54 -6.81
C LYS A 164 -6.57 1.33 -8.18
N LEU A 165 -6.41 2.28 -9.09
CA LEU A 165 -6.92 2.17 -10.46
C LEU A 165 -6.30 0.99 -11.21
N LEU A 166 -5.01 0.76 -11.02
CA LEU A 166 -4.30 -0.37 -11.62
C LEU A 166 -4.75 -1.71 -11.02
N SER A 167 -4.89 -1.81 -9.70
CA SER A 167 -5.31 -3.04 -9.02
C SER A 167 -6.74 -3.43 -9.39
N ALA A 168 -7.63 -2.45 -9.46
CA ALA A 168 -9.02 -2.61 -9.89
C ALA A 168 -9.16 -2.87 -11.41
N GLY A 169 -8.08 -2.74 -12.19
CA GLY A 169 -8.09 -2.96 -13.63
C GLY A 169 -8.87 -1.89 -14.41
N VAL A 170 -8.97 -0.67 -13.87
CA VAL A 170 -9.68 0.46 -14.52
C VAL A 170 -8.91 0.96 -15.72
N LEU A 171 -7.58 1.00 -15.61
CA LEU A 171 -6.65 1.50 -16.63
C LEU A 171 -6.05 0.38 -17.46
N GLY A 172 -5.62 0.73 -18.68
CA GLY A 172 -4.91 -0.17 -19.60
C GLY A 172 -5.77 -0.66 -20.78
N GLU A 173 -5.09 -1.02 -21.87
CA GLU A 173 -5.70 -1.56 -23.09
C GLU A 173 -6.57 -2.80 -22.83
N LYS A 174 -6.10 -3.67 -21.93
CA LYS A 174 -6.77 -4.89 -21.49
C LYS A 174 -7.04 -4.81 -19.99
N LYS A 175 -8.23 -4.31 -19.65
CA LYS A 175 -8.73 -4.20 -18.29
C LYS A 175 -8.79 -5.57 -17.62
N LYS A 176 -7.96 -5.77 -16.59
CA LYS A 176 -7.91 -6.97 -15.77
C LYS A 176 -7.53 -6.60 -14.34
N LEU A 177 -8.01 -7.36 -13.36
CA LEU A 177 -7.56 -7.20 -11.98
C LEU A 177 -6.06 -7.49 -11.89
N VAL A 178 -5.35 -6.65 -11.15
CA VAL A 178 -3.92 -6.78 -10.91
C VAL A 178 -3.72 -6.95 -9.40
N PRO A 179 -2.97 -7.98 -8.96
CA PRO A 179 -2.61 -8.13 -7.56
C PRO A 179 -2.05 -6.84 -6.99
N THR A 180 -2.51 -6.43 -5.81
CA THR A 180 -2.18 -5.12 -5.22
C THR A 180 -0.66 -4.89 -5.13
N ARG A 181 0.13 -5.93 -4.80
CA ARG A 181 1.60 -5.83 -4.79
C ARG A 181 2.19 -5.52 -6.17
N TRP A 182 1.66 -6.12 -7.23
CA TRP A 182 2.11 -5.81 -8.59
C TRP A 182 1.65 -4.43 -9.04
N SER A 183 0.51 -3.95 -8.53
CA SER A 183 0.07 -2.58 -8.77
C SER A 183 0.97 -1.55 -8.10
N ILE A 184 1.49 -1.84 -6.91
CA ILE A 184 2.51 -1.03 -6.22
C ILE A 184 3.76 -0.95 -7.10
N THR A 185 4.41 -2.10 -7.34
CA THR A 185 5.64 -2.18 -8.14
C THR A 185 5.50 -1.61 -9.55
N GLY A 186 4.37 -1.88 -10.21
CA GLY A 186 4.11 -1.36 -11.56
C GLY A 186 3.94 0.16 -11.58
N THR A 187 3.32 0.74 -10.55
CA THR A 187 3.20 2.19 -10.42
C THR A 187 4.56 2.82 -10.13
N ASP A 188 5.33 2.23 -9.20
CA ASP A 188 6.69 2.66 -8.86
C ASP A 188 7.57 2.72 -10.10
N LYS A 189 7.63 1.63 -10.86
CA LYS A 189 8.46 1.58 -12.07
C LYS A 189 8.11 2.66 -13.08
N ILE A 190 6.81 2.88 -13.33
CA ILE A 190 6.36 3.88 -14.32
C ILE A 190 6.72 5.29 -13.84
N LEU A 191 6.54 5.58 -12.55
CA LEU A 191 6.86 6.90 -12.01
C LEU A 191 8.36 7.13 -11.93
N ALA A 192 9.13 6.11 -11.50
CA ALA A 192 10.58 6.13 -11.50
C ALA A 192 11.08 6.45 -12.92
N ASP A 193 10.66 5.71 -13.94
CA ASP A 193 11.03 5.98 -15.33
C ASP A 193 10.63 7.41 -15.77
N HIS A 194 9.44 7.87 -15.40
CA HIS A 194 8.95 9.20 -15.76
C HIS A 194 9.77 10.35 -15.14
N TYR A 195 10.26 10.18 -13.91
CA TYR A 195 11.02 11.22 -13.21
C TYR A 195 12.53 11.09 -13.43
N LEU A 196 13.03 9.87 -13.63
CA LEU A 196 14.46 9.60 -13.70
C LEU A 196 15.12 10.32 -14.88
N GLU A 197 14.43 10.41 -16.03
CA GLU A 197 14.91 11.21 -17.16
C GLU A 197 15.18 12.66 -16.75
N LYS A 198 14.25 13.29 -16.02
CA LYS A 198 14.38 14.68 -15.56
C LYS A 198 15.48 14.82 -14.52
N VAL A 199 15.61 13.85 -13.61
CA VAL A 199 16.64 13.86 -12.57
C VAL A 199 18.03 13.78 -13.19
N LYS A 200 18.23 12.90 -14.18
CA LYS A 200 19.52 12.74 -14.88
C LYS A 200 19.95 13.98 -15.67
N GLU A 201 18.99 14.77 -16.13
CA GLU A 201 19.24 16.03 -16.85
C GLU A 201 19.34 17.27 -15.94
N SER A 202 19.01 17.13 -14.66
CA SER A 202 19.01 18.25 -13.72
C SER A 202 20.44 18.69 -13.33
N PRO A 203 20.65 19.98 -13.02
CA PRO A 203 21.93 20.44 -12.49
C PRO A 203 22.33 19.68 -11.23
N GLN A 204 23.63 19.39 -11.10
CA GLN A 204 24.19 18.77 -9.90
C GLN A 204 24.11 19.74 -8.71
N ILE A 205 24.06 19.17 -7.50
CA ILE A 205 24.23 19.96 -6.28
C ILE A 205 25.70 20.36 -6.11
N ASP A 206 25.94 21.53 -5.53
CA ASP A 206 27.29 22.08 -5.40
C ASP A 206 28.08 21.50 -4.21
N SER A 207 27.38 20.93 -3.22
CA SER A 207 27.99 20.42 -2.00
C SER A 207 27.20 19.27 -1.35
N PRO A 208 27.88 18.37 -0.61
CA PRO A 208 27.21 17.34 0.18
C PRO A 208 26.15 17.93 1.12
N THR A 209 24.96 17.33 1.13
CA THR A 209 23.86 17.77 2.00
C THR A 209 23.26 16.56 2.72
N LEU A 210 23.15 16.63 4.04
CA LEU A 210 22.53 15.60 4.87
C LEU A 210 21.16 16.08 5.37
N TYR A 211 20.14 15.24 5.19
CA TYR A 211 18.82 15.44 5.77
C TYR A 211 18.54 14.32 6.76
N SER A 212 18.21 14.69 7.99
CA SER A 212 17.85 13.76 9.04
C SER A 212 16.38 13.92 9.39
N HIS A 213 15.67 12.80 9.52
CA HIS A 213 14.26 12.82 9.90
C HIS A 213 13.92 11.62 10.78
N GLU A 214 13.08 11.85 11.79
CA GLU A 214 12.52 10.78 12.62
C GLU A 214 11.02 10.75 12.47
N HIS A 215 10.51 9.58 12.11
CA HIS A 215 9.07 9.36 12.00
C HIS A 215 8.74 7.93 12.37
N PHE A 216 7.71 7.76 13.20
CA PHE A 216 7.22 6.42 13.53
C PHE A 216 8.34 5.51 14.05
N ASP A 217 9.13 6.00 15.02
CA ASP A 217 10.32 5.34 15.59
C ASP A 217 11.37 4.87 14.55
N ASN A 218 11.21 5.24 13.28
CA ASN A 218 12.21 5.08 12.24
C ASN A 218 13.03 6.36 12.18
N HIS A 219 14.31 6.17 11.94
CA HIS A 219 15.27 7.24 11.77
C HIS A 219 15.81 7.14 10.35
N TYR A 220 15.71 8.24 9.61
CA TYR A 220 16.09 8.35 8.21
C TYR A 220 17.23 9.36 8.09
N GLU A 221 18.27 8.96 7.38
CA GLU A 221 19.37 9.82 6.97
C GLU A 221 19.47 9.78 5.46
N ILE A 222 19.32 10.93 4.81
CA ILE A 222 19.39 11.07 3.35
C ILE A 222 20.59 11.96 3.04
N LEU A 223 21.65 11.34 2.52
CA LEU A 223 22.85 12.03 2.08
C LEU A 223 22.80 12.24 0.57
N LEU A 224 22.79 13.50 0.14
CA LEU A 224 22.95 13.87 -1.26
C LEU A 224 24.41 14.29 -1.50
N LEU A 225 25.03 13.72 -2.53
CA LEU A 225 26.41 14.01 -2.92
C LEU A 225 26.45 14.64 -4.33
N PRO A 226 27.39 15.56 -4.62
CA PRO A 226 27.62 16.04 -5.97
C PRO A 226 28.02 14.89 -6.91
N GLY A 227 27.37 14.77 -8.06
CA GLY A 227 27.64 13.72 -9.03
C GLY A 227 26.48 13.46 -9.99
N GLY A 228 26.66 12.47 -10.86
CA GLY A 228 25.54 11.91 -11.64
C GLY A 228 24.54 11.20 -10.73
N TRP A 229 23.31 11.02 -11.20
CA TRP A 229 22.32 10.26 -10.44
C TRP A 229 22.78 8.82 -10.23
N GLU A 230 22.93 8.46 -8.97
CA GLU A 230 23.13 7.10 -8.47
C GLU A 230 22.46 7.03 -7.10
N PHE A 231 22.14 5.84 -6.64
CA PHE A 231 21.46 5.65 -5.37
C PHE A 231 22.03 4.48 -4.59
N GLU A 232 22.15 4.64 -3.28
CA GLU A 232 22.41 3.56 -2.34
C GLU A 232 21.42 3.67 -1.18
N GLN A 233 20.88 2.53 -0.76
CA GLN A 233 20.02 2.41 0.41
C GLN A 233 20.65 1.46 1.41
N PHE A 234 20.58 1.83 2.69
CA PHE A 234 20.93 0.96 3.80
C PHE A 234 19.74 0.85 4.75
N GLU A 235 19.24 -0.36 4.96
CA GLU A 235 18.13 -0.61 5.89
C GLU A 235 18.63 -1.39 7.11
N ALA A 236 18.71 -0.70 8.26
CA ALA A 236 19.17 -1.28 9.51
C ALA A 236 18.00 -1.67 10.42
N TRP A 237 17.91 -2.96 10.73
CA TRP A 237 16.91 -3.51 11.64
C TRP A 237 17.48 -3.71 13.04
N SER A 238 16.83 -3.12 14.04
CA SER A 238 17.20 -3.30 15.45
C SER A 238 16.93 -4.76 15.90
N PRO A 239 17.81 -5.35 16.74
CA PRO A 239 17.57 -6.69 17.28
C PRO A 239 16.32 -6.71 18.16
N GLY A 240 15.50 -7.75 18.01
CA GLY A 240 14.22 -7.87 18.71
C GLY A 240 13.11 -6.98 18.14
N SER A 241 13.33 -6.36 16.97
CA SER A 241 12.25 -5.80 16.16
C SER A 241 11.26 -6.91 15.76
N ALA A 242 10.05 -6.51 15.37
CA ALA A 242 9.05 -7.48 14.94
C ALA A 242 9.53 -8.33 13.75
N TRP A 243 10.48 -7.82 12.94
CA TRP A 243 10.90 -8.43 11.66
C TRP A 243 12.25 -9.15 11.71
N LYS A 244 13.13 -8.82 12.66
CA LYS A 244 14.45 -9.45 12.79
C LYS A 244 14.79 -9.69 14.26
N THR A 245 15.17 -10.94 14.56
CA THR A 245 15.64 -11.34 15.90
C THR A 245 17.02 -10.78 16.21
N ASN A 246 17.88 -10.69 15.19
CA ASN A 246 19.24 -10.15 15.28
C ASN A 246 19.33 -8.82 14.54
N ALA A 247 20.35 -8.02 14.88
CA ALA A 247 20.68 -6.82 14.12
C ALA A 247 21.09 -7.21 12.70
N THR A 248 20.47 -6.60 11.69
CA THR A 248 20.82 -6.82 10.28
C THR A 248 20.84 -5.49 9.56
N VAL A 249 21.81 -5.30 8.66
CA VAL A 249 21.85 -4.18 7.72
C VAL A 249 21.70 -4.77 6.33
N ALA A 250 20.65 -4.39 5.62
CA ALA A 250 20.51 -4.65 4.20
C ALA A 250 21.10 -3.47 3.40
N HIS A 251 21.56 -3.75 2.19
CA HIS A 251 22.14 -2.77 1.28
C HIS A 251 21.68 -3.08 -0.14
N GLU A 252 21.16 -2.07 -0.81
CA GLU A 252 20.83 -2.08 -2.24
C GLU A 252 21.40 -0.83 -2.89
N TYR A 253 21.72 -0.91 -4.18
CA TYR A 253 22.20 0.24 -4.94
C TYR A 253 21.71 0.21 -6.39
N GLU A 254 21.66 1.39 -6.99
CA GLU A 254 21.38 1.57 -8.42
C GLU A 254 22.39 2.54 -9.04
N PRO A 255 23.21 2.08 -10.00
CA PRO A 255 24.18 2.93 -10.68
C PRO A 255 23.51 3.81 -11.74
N PHE A 256 24.25 4.77 -12.30
CA PHE A 256 23.71 5.70 -13.30
C PHE A 256 23.10 5.01 -14.54
N SER A 257 23.66 3.87 -14.94
CA SER A 257 23.14 3.04 -16.04
C SER A 257 21.79 2.38 -15.74
N GLY A 258 21.34 2.42 -14.49
CA GLY A 258 20.20 1.70 -13.96
C GLY A 258 20.52 0.25 -13.61
N ARG A 259 19.53 -0.43 -13.02
CA ARG A 259 19.58 -1.86 -12.69
C ARG A 259 18.74 -2.72 -13.64
N SER A 260 19.14 -3.98 -13.82
CA SER A 260 18.40 -4.97 -14.64
C SER A 260 17.77 -6.08 -13.81
N ASP A 261 18.25 -6.26 -12.58
CA ASP A 261 17.84 -7.23 -11.59
C ASP A 261 16.95 -6.59 -10.51
N TYR A 262 16.18 -7.41 -9.81
CA TYR A 262 15.21 -6.95 -8.82
C TYR A 262 15.89 -6.73 -7.45
N ALA A 263 15.45 -5.72 -6.69
CA ALA A 263 15.92 -5.43 -5.33
C ALA A 263 15.38 -6.48 -4.32
N GLU A 264 16.15 -7.51 -4.03
CA GLU A 264 15.71 -8.64 -3.20
C GLU A 264 16.03 -8.47 -1.72
N SER A 265 17.02 -7.64 -1.38
CA SER A 265 17.60 -7.60 -0.03
C SER A 265 16.81 -6.73 0.95
N GLU A 266 15.95 -5.85 0.44
CA GLU A 266 15.28 -4.81 1.22
C GLU A 266 13.75 -4.92 1.21
N GLY A 267 13.13 -4.41 2.27
CA GLY A 267 11.69 -4.35 2.42
C GLY A 267 11.03 -3.26 1.58
N GLY A 268 10.92 -3.45 0.26
CA GLY A 268 10.11 -2.57 -0.59
C GLY A 268 10.87 -1.50 -1.38
N GLY A 269 12.16 -1.73 -1.68
CA GLY A 269 12.83 -1.04 -2.78
C GLY A 269 12.24 -1.50 -4.12
N TYR A 270 11.72 -0.57 -4.92
CA TYR A 270 11.11 -0.82 -6.24
C TYR A 270 11.59 0.17 -7.27
#